data_AF-A0A537NC73-F1
#
_entry.id   AF-A0A537NC73-F1
#
_cell.length_a   1.000
_cell.length_b   1.000
_cell.length_c   1.000
_cell.angle_alpha   90.00
_cell.angle_beta   90.00
_cell.angle_gamma   90.00
#
_symmetry.space_group_name_H-M   'P 1'
#
loop_
_entity.id
_entity.type
_entity.pdbx_description
1 polymer ?
#
loop_
_entity_poly.entity_id
_entity_poly.type
_entity_poly.pdbx_seq_one_letter_code
_entity_poly.pdbx_strand_id
1 'polypeptide(L)' 'MSRYLPPRVAAELICLLSDECRPKKEYATAPWRHLARSVRVGGIPGDHNTCISRHADDLAACINRMIAAAVSRPVSTSS' A
#
# COMPACT_ATOMS: atom_id res chain seq x y z
N MET A 1 1.62 -18.74 -9.69
CA MET A 1 2.86 -18.02 -9.33
C MET A 1 3.08 -18.01 -7.81
N SER A 2 3.05 -19.17 -7.14
CA SER A 2 2.88 -19.25 -5.68
C SER A 2 4.17 -19.24 -4.85
N ARG A 3 5.34 -19.02 -5.46
CA ARG A 3 6.65 -19.09 -4.77
C ARG A 3 7.58 -17.91 -5.02
N TYR A 4 7.11 -16.89 -5.73
CA TYR A 4 7.94 -15.71 -5.96
C TYR A 4 7.99 -14.86 -4.68
N LEU A 5 9.19 -14.66 -4.16
CA LEU A 5 9.48 -13.67 -3.14
C LEU A 5 10.32 -12.56 -3.78
N PRO A 6 9.82 -11.31 -3.83
CA PRO A 6 10.62 -10.21 -4.35
C PRO A 6 11.84 -9.96 -3.44
N PRO A 7 12.95 -9.45 -4.00
CA PRO A 7 14.09 -9.04 -3.19
C PRO A 7 13.70 -7.93 -2.22
N ARG A 8 14.46 -7.78 -1.13
CA ARG A 8 14.24 -6.68 -0.19
C ARG A 8 14.49 -5.35 -0.89
N VAL A 9 13.58 -4.39 -0.69
CA VAL A 9 13.66 -3.04 -1.24
C VAL A 9 13.86 -2.06 -0.09
N ALA A 10 14.85 -1.18 -0.21
CA ALA A 10 15.15 -0.16 0.81
C ALA A 10 14.19 1.05 0.77
N ALA A 11 12.91 0.81 0.46
CA ALA A 11 11.89 1.82 0.23
C ALA A 11 10.69 1.66 1.18
N GLU A 12 9.90 2.73 1.28
CA GLU A 12 8.56 2.67 1.86
C GLU A 12 7.57 2.11 0.84
N LEU A 13 6.70 1.20 1.26
CA LEU A 13 5.65 0.64 0.42
C LEU A 13 4.28 1.15 0.85
N ILE A 14 3.47 1.50 -0.15
CA ILE A 14 2.04 1.77 -0.01
C ILE A 14 1.29 0.62 -0.70
N CYS A 15 0.58 -0.18 0.09
CA CYS A 15 -0.29 -1.24 -0.41
C CYS A 15 -1.74 -0.75 -0.40
N LEU A 16 -2.35 -0.63 -1.57
CA LEU A 16 -3.76 -0.27 -1.69
C LEU A 16 -4.58 -1.52 -1.99
N LEU A 17 -5.65 -1.73 -1.22
CA LEU A 17 -6.57 -2.87 -1.40
C LEU A 17 -7.94 -2.34 -1.79
N SER A 18 -8.57 -2.97 -2.77
CA SER A 18 -9.99 -2.75 -3.05
C SER A 18 -10.85 -3.27 -1.89
N ASP A 19 -12.09 -2.80 -1.77
CA ASP A 19 -13.04 -3.29 -0.76
C ASP A 19 -13.21 -4.82 -0.85
N GLU A 20 -13.25 -5.36 -2.07
CA GLU A 20 -13.36 -6.79 -2.33
C GLU A 20 -12.12 -7.58 -1.84
N CYS A 21 -10.91 -7.03 -2.03
CA CYS A 21 -9.67 -7.71 -1.66
C CYS A 21 -9.34 -7.58 -0.17
N ARG A 22 -9.74 -6.46 0.46
CA ARG A 22 -9.38 -6.11 1.84
C ARG A 22 -9.68 -7.19 2.90
N PRO A 23 -10.83 -7.91 2.88
CA PRO A 23 -11.11 -8.93 3.89
C PRO A 23 -10.44 -10.29 3.58
N LYS A 24 -9.88 -10.50 2.39
CA LYS A 24 -9.36 -11.81 1.98
C LYS A 24 -7.93 -12.00 2.46
N LYS A 25 -7.70 -13.10 3.19
CA LYS A 25 -6.39 -13.45 3.79
C LYS A 25 -5.25 -13.57 2.78
N GLU A 26 -5.55 -13.98 1.54
CA GLU A 26 -4.57 -14.10 0.45
C GLU A 26 -3.94 -12.76 0.04
N TYR A 27 -4.62 -11.64 0.31
CA TYR A 27 -4.10 -10.28 0.07
C TYR A 27 -3.55 -9.62 1.34
N ALA A 28 -3.23 -10.41 2.37
CA ALA A 28 -2.62 -9.88 3.58
C ALA A 28 -1.30 -9.16 3.26
N THR A 29 -1.13 -7.96 3.80
CA THR A 29 0.05 -7.13 3.55
C THR A 29 1.20 -7.41 4.52
N ALA A 30 0.96 -8.19 5.57
CA ALA A 30 1.95 -8.53 6.59
C ALA A 30 3.26 -9.12 6.02
N PRO A 31 3.23 -10.04 5.02
CA PRO A 31 4.47 -10.60 4.45
C PRO A 31 5.42 -9.55 3.85
N TRP A 32 4.90 -8.42 3.36
CA TRP A 32 5.70 -7.35 2.77
C TRP A 32 6.55 -6.59 3.80
N ARG A 33 6.22 -6.66 5.09
CA ARG A 33 6.95 -5.95 6.16
C ARG A 33 8.40 -6.39 6.29
N HIS A 34 8.72 -7.63 5.91
CA HIS A 34 10.09 -8.14 5.93
C HIS A 34 10.91 -7.69 4.71
N LEU A 35 10.23 -7.26 3.66
CA LEU A 35 10.81 -6.93 2.35
C LEU A 35 10.95 -5.42 2.12
N ALA A 36 10.44 -4.57 3.02
CA ALA A 36 10.45 -3.12 2.88
C ALA A 36 10.85 -2.40 4.18
N ARG A 37 11.19 -1.11 4.09
CA ARG A 37 11.49 -0.27 5.25
C ARG A 37 10.24 -0.02 6.10
N SER A 38 9.13 0.26 5.43
CA SER A 38 7.82 0.45 6.04
C SER A 38 6.74 -0.01 5.06
N VAL A 39 5.61 -0.48 5.58
CA VAL A 39 4.44 -0.84 4.78
C VAL A 39 3.24 -0.13 5.35
N ARG A 40 2.62 0.71 4.52
CA ARG A 40 1.37 1.40 4.82
C ARG A 40 0.27 0.82 3.96
N VAL A 41 -0.94 0.78 4.51
CA VAL A 41 -2.08 0.16 3.84
C VAL A 41 -3.19 1.17 3.68
N GLY A 42 -3.78 1.25 2.48
CA GLY A 42 -4.93 2.09 2.16
C GLY A 42 -6.06 1.25 1.53
N GLY A 43 -7.27 1.80 1.56
CA GLY A 43 -8.45 1.21 0.90
C GLY A 43 -8.87 2.01 -0.32
N ILE A 44 -9.37 1.33 -1.34
CA ILE A 44 -10.00 1.93 -2.53
C ILE A 44 -11.38 1.29 -2.70
N PRO A 45 -12.43 2.05 -3.02
CA PRO A 45 -13.74 1.47 -3.26
C PRO A 45 -13.78 0.48 -4.44
N GLY A 46 -14.70 -0.47 -4.38
CA GLY A 46 -15.01 -1.39 -5.47
C GLY A 46 -14.25 -2.71 -5.43
N ASP A 47 -14.16 -3.34 -6.60
CA ASP A 47 -13.51 -4.62 -6.84
C ASP A 47 -12.16 -4.47 -7.54
N HIS A 48 -11.48 -5.58 -7.82
CA HIS A 48 -10.18 -5.57 -8.51
C HIS A 48 -10.17 -4.77 -9.83
N ASN A 49 -11.26 -4.78 -10.60
CA ASN A 49 -11.35 -4.10 -11.89
C ASN A 49 -11.91 -2.68 -11.75
N THR A 50 -12.88 -2.48 -10.86
CA THR A 50 -13.56 -1.19 -10.72
C THR A 50 -12.77 -0.18 -9.89
N CYS A 51 -11.87 -0.64 -9.00
CA CYS A 51 -11.06 0.26 -8.16
C CYS A 51 -10.14 1.19 -8.96
N ILE A 52 -9.70 0.78 -10.16
CA ILE A 52 -8.85 1.60 -11.04
C ILE A 52 -9.62 2.33 -12.15
N SER A 53 -10.80 1.83 -12.51
CA SER A 53 -11.55 2.33 -13.68
C SER A 53 -12.70 3.25 -13.31
N ARG A 54 -13.46 2.92 -12.26
CA ARG A 54 -14.61 3.70 -11.79
C ARG A 54 -14.27 4.57 -10.58
N HIS A 55 -13.27 4.17 -9.81
CA HIS A 55 -12.85 4.85 -8.57
C HIS A 55 -11.48 5.51 -8.70
N ALA A 56 -11.13 5.98 -9.91
CA ALA A 56 -9.84 6.61 -10.18
C ALA A 56 -9.58 7.86 -9.31
N ASP A 57 -10.62 8.65 -9.05
CA ASP A 57 -10.51 9.83 -8.19
C ASP A 57 -10.26 9.44 -6.72
N ASP A 58 -10.96 8.41 -6.22
CA ASP A 58 -10.75 7.87 -4.88
C ASP A 58 -9.33 7.30 -4.72
N LEU A 59 -8.85 6.58 -5.74
CA LEU A 59 -7.49 6.07 -5.83
C LEU A 59 -6.46 7.21 -5.76
N ALA A 60 -6.61 8.24 -6.61
CA ALA A 60 -5.72 9.39 -6.64
C ALA A 60 -5.71 10.14 -5.29
N ALA A 61 -6.89 10.37 -4.70
CA ALA A 61 -7.01 11.01 -3.41
C ALA A 61 -6.36 10.18 -2.28
N CYS A 62 -6.49 8.84 -2.34
CA CYS A 62 -5.85 7.94 -1.38
C CYS A 62 -4.32 8.01 -1.49
N ILE A 63 -3.78 7.93 -2.70
CA ILE A 63 -2.34 8.06 -2.96
C ILE A 63 -1.82 9.41 -2.45
N ASN A 64 -2.49 10.51 -2.81
CA ASN A 64 -2.09 11.86 -2.40
C ASN A 64 -2.03 12.00 -0.88
N ARG A 65 -3.06 11.53 -0.15
CA ARG A 65 -3.05 11.53 1.32
C ARG A 65 -1.91 10.70 1.89
N MET A 66 -1.63 9.53 1.30
CA MET A 66 -0.59 8.64 1.80
C MET A 66 0.80 9.20 1.55
N ILE A 67 1.08 9.75 0.37
CA ILE A 67 2.36 10.37 0.05
C ILE A 67 2.58 11.63 0.88
N ALA A 68 1.59 12.53 0.95
CA ALA A 68 1.70 13.76 1.73
C ALA A 68 2.01 13.49 3.21
N ALA A 69 1.36 12.49 3.82
CA ALA A 69 1.64 12.10 5.20
C ALA A 69 3.05 11.51 5.42
N ALA A 70 3.72 11.00 4.38
CA ALA A 70 5.11 10.54 4.47
C ALA A 70 6.09 11.72 4.50
N VAL A 71 5.83 12.75 3.68
CA VAL A 71 6.68 13.95 3.58
C VAL A 71 6.69 14.76 4.88
N SER A 72 5.60 14.76 5.63
CA SER A 72 5.47 15.55 6.86
C SER A 72 6.15 14.95 8.11
N ARG A 73 6.75 13.75 8.05
CA ARG A 73 7.50 13.21 9.20
C ARG A 73 8.91 13.79 9.21
N PRO A 74 9.30 14.61 10.22
CA PRO A 74 10.68 15.02 10.37
C PRO A 74 11.56 13.79 10.58
N VAL A 75 12.72 13.76 9.93
CA VAL A 75 13.73 12.74 10.17
C VAL A 75 14.23 12.92 11.61
N SER A 76 13.87 12.01 12.50
CA SER A 76 14.50 11.96 13.82
C SER A 76 15.91 11.41 13.64
N THR A 77 16.86 12.30 13.38
CA THR A 77 18.28 12.02 13.53
C THR A 77 18.58 11.90 15.02
N SER A 78 18.60 10.68 15.53
CA SER A 78 19.30 10.36 16.78
C SER A 78 20.79 10.34 16.50
N SER A 79 21.52 11.27 17.14
CA SER A 79 22.98 11.36 17.20
C SER A 79 23.62 10.22 17.97
#